data_AF-A0A6A4GSN6-F1
#
_entry.id   AF-A0A6A4GSN6-F1
#
_cell.length_a   1.000
_cell.length_b   1.000
_cell.length_c   1.000
_cell.angle_alpha   90.00
_cell.angle_beta   90.00
_cell.angle_gamma   90.00
#
_symmetry.space_group_name_H-M   'P 1'
#
loop_
_entity.id
_entity.type
_entity.pdbx_description
1 polymer ?
#
loop_
_entity_poly.entity_id
_entity_poly.type
_entity_poly.pdbx_seq_one_letter_code
_entity_poly.pdbx_strand_id
1 'polypeptide(L)'
;NEAKVQKALHWCTVETKELLVDMDSVKAPNFEEFKWEMCVIFADSVGDVNGSRRKLHSLVEQFEPIGMIDLQKLKIFIKLFQNEADKLMCDPALIANSNAVKLYQTVLDPAL
;
A
#
# COMPACT_ATOMS: atom_id res chain seq x y z
N ASN A 1 -10.68 1.18 24.66
CA ASN A 1 -10.58 2.02 23.45
C ASN A 1 -9.35 2.90 23.47
N GLU A 2 -9.09 3.63 24.55
CA GLU A 2 -7.92 4.51 24.72
C GLU A 2 -6.54 3.90 24.43
N ALA A 3 -6.19 2.77 25.05
CA ALA A 3 -4.89 2.14 24.83
C ALA A 3 -4.63 1.77 23.35
N LYS A 4 -5.67 1.52 22.56
CA LYS A 4 -5.55 1.20 21.12
C LYS A 4 -5.24 2.46 20.31
N VAL A 5 -5.92 3.57 20.61
CA VAL A 5 -5.67 4.88 19.98
C VAL A 5 -4.25 5.34 20.31
N GLN A 6 -3.84 5.27 21.57
CA GLN A 6 -2.49 5.66 22.00
C GLN A 6 -1.40 4.80 21.37
N LYS A 7 -1.63 3.49 21.24
CA LYS A 7 -0.70 2.59 20.55
C LYS A 7 -0.60 2.88 19.04
N ALA A 8 -1.72 3.22 18.39
CA ALA A 8 -1.72 3.63 16.99
C ALA A 8 -0.95 4.94 16.80
N LEU A 9 -1.23 5.94 17.65
CA LEU A 9 -0.49 7.20 17.65
C LEU A 9 0.99 6.96 17.88
N HIS A 10 1.41 6.07 18.79
CA HIS A 10 2.83 5.78 19.04
C HIS A 10 3.61 5.40 17.76
N TRP A 11 2.97 4.73 16.80
CA TRP A 11 3.57 4.32 15.52
C TRP A 11 3.66 5.44 14.48
N CYS A 12 3.01 6.58 14.70
CA CYS A 12 3.07 7.74 13.81
C CYS A 12 4.36 8.56 14.04
N THR A 13 4.81 9.26 12.99
CA THR A 13 5.84 10.30 13.12
C THR A 13 5.35 11.44 14.00
N VAL A 14 6.27 12.30 14.46
CA VAL A 14 5.92 13.47 15.26
C VAL A 14 4.97 14.39 14.47
N GLU A 15 5.24 14.67 13.19
CA GLU A 15 4.38 15.54 12.39
C GLU A 15 2.97 14.96 12.21
N THR A 16 2.87 13.64 12.00
CA THR A 16 1.57 12.98 11.89
C THR A 16 0.82 12.99 13.22
N LYS A 17 1.51 12.84 14.36
CA LYS A 17 0.86 12.95 15.69
C LYS A 17 0.28 14.34 15.91
N GLU A 18 1.02 15.39 15.54
CA GLU A 18 0.54 16.77 15.65
C GLU A 18 -0.69 17.04 14.79
N LEU A 19 -0.78 16.41 13.61
CA LEU A 19 -1.99 16.47 12.77
C LEU A 19 -3.20 15.79 13.42
N LEU A 20 -2.99 14.67 14.12
CA LEU A 20 -4.07 13.81 14.64
C LEU A 20 -4.49 14.16 16.07
N VAL A 21 -3.69 14.90 16.83
CA VAL A 21 -3.94 15.20 18.26
C VAL A 21 -5.26 15.94 18.49
N ASP A 22 -5.72 16.66 17.48
CA ASP A 22 -6.93 17.48 17.57
C ASP A 22 -8.22 16.75 17.22
N MET A 23 -8.14 15.50 16.74
CA MET A 23 -9.30 14.69 16.39
C MET A 23 -10.16 14.37 17.61
N ASP A 24 -11.48 14.37 17.41
CA ASP A 24 -12.43 14.10 18.50
C ASP A 24 -12.26 12.68 19.03
N SER A 25 -11.97 11.71 18.15
CA SER A 25 -11.68 10.32 18.57
C SER A 25 -10.34 10.12 19.28
N VAL A 26 -9.46 11.14 19.28
CA VAL A 26 -8.21 11.17 20.06
C VAL A 26 -8.43 11.86 21.40
N LYS A 27 -9.18 12.98 21.41
CA LYS A 27 -9.56 13.72 22.62
C LYS A 27 -10.52 12.94 23.51
N ALA A 28 -11.46 12.21 22.90
CA ALA A 28 -12.40 11.30 23.54
C ALA A 28 -12.20 9.89 22.95
N PRO A 29 -11.29 9.08 23.52
CA PRO A 29 -10.76 7.92 22.82
C PRO A 29 -11.79 6.87 22.39
N ASN A 30 -12.11 6.86 21.09
CA ASN A 30 -13.00 5.91 20.44
C ASN A 30 -12.28 5.26 19.26
N PHE A 31 -11.97 3.98 19.37
CA PHE A 31 -11.11 3.33 18.37
C PHE A 31 -11.81 3.07 17.03
N GLU A 32 -13.12 2.87 17.01
CA GLU A 32 -13.86 2.67 15.76
C GLU A 32 -13.99 3.99 14.98
N GLU A 33 -14.30 5.07 15.70
CA GLU A 33 -14.35 6.42 15.15
C GLU A 33 -12.97 6.91 14.70
N PHE A 34 -11.93 6.62 15.48
CA PHE A 34 -10.54 6.88 15.11
C PHE A 34 -10.15 6.19 13.80
N LYS A 35 -10.50 4.91 13.62
CA LYS A 35 -10.26 4.22 12.34
C LYS A 35 -11.00 4.90 11.20
N TRP A 36 -12.27 5.27 11.40
CA TRP A 36 -13.08 5.92 10.37
C TRP A 36 -12.48 7.29 9.98
N GLU A 37 -12.14 8.14 10.95
CA GLU A 37 -11.54 9.44 10.69
C GLU A 37 -10.15 9.30 10.04
N MET A 38 -9.36 8.29 10.44
CA MET A 38 -8.10 7.96 9.77
C MET A 38 -8.31 7.58 8.30
N CYS A 39 -9.38 6.83 7.98
CA CYS A 39 -9.75 6.53 6.60
C CYS A 39 -10.18 7.78 5.82
N VAL A 40 -10.75 8.79 6.48
CA VAL A 40 -11.15 10.05 5.84
C VAL A 40 -9.93 10.95 5.60
N ILE A 41 -9.08 11.14 6.61
CA ILE A 41 -7.87 11.99 6.54
C ILE A 41 -6.87 11.41 5.53
N PHE A 42 -6.71 10.09 5.53
CA PHE A 42 -5.84 9.36 4.63
C PHE A 42 -6.65 8.50 3.67
N ALA A 43 -7.67 9.09 3.03
CA ALA A 43 -8.46 8.41 2.00
C ALA A 43 -7.57 7.83 0.90
N ASP A 44 -6.49 8.53 0.55
CA ASP A 44 -5.47 8.09 -0.41
C ASP A 44 -4.56 6.95 0.11
N SER A 45 -4.73 6.51 1.35
CA SER A 45 -4.00 5.37 1.92
C SER A 45 -4.92 4.19 2.23
N VAL A 46 -6.22 4.43 2.37
CA VAL A 46 -7.23 3.40 2.60
C VAL A 46 -7.97 3.14 1.31
N GLY A 47 -7.46 2.18 0.53
CA GLY A 47 -8.07 1.82 -0.74
C GLY A 47 -7.72 2.73 -1.91
N ASP A 48 -6.58 3.45 -1.86
CA ASP A 48 -6.08 4.14 -3.05
C ASP A 48 -5.62 3.12 -4.09
N VAL A 49 -6.57 2.79 -4.95
CA VAL A 49 -6.41 2.08 -6.21
C VAL A 49 -5.27 2.70 -7.02
N ASN A 50 -5.15 4.03 -7.03
CA ASN A 50 -4.06 4.72 -7.71
C ASN A 50 -2.74 4.57 -6.96
N GLY A 51 -2.77 4.34 -5.65
CA GLY A 51 -1.63 4.12 -4.77
C GLY A 51 -1.04 2.73 -5.02
N SER A 52 -1.86 1.68 -4.96
CA SER A 52 -1.42 0.33 -5.33
C SER A 52 -1.04 0.23 -6.80
N ARG A 53 -1.75 0.91 -7.71
CA ARG A 53 -1.34 0.97 -9.13
C ARG A 53 0.00 1.69 -9.30
N ARG A 54 0.20 2.89 -8.72
CA ARG A 54 1.49 3.59 -8.72
C ARG A 54 2.60 2.73 -8.12
N LYS A 55 2.29 1.99 -7.06
CA LYS A 55 3.25 1.12 -6.38
C LYS A 55 3.64 -0.09 -7.23
N LEU A 56 2.70 -0.70 -7.98
CA LEU A 56 3.02 -1.72 -8.98
C LEU A 56 3.99 -1.18 -10.04
N HIS A 57 3.72 0.00 -10.60
CA HIS A 57 4.64 0.64 -11.55
C HIS A 57 6.02 0.94 -10.93
N SER A 58 6.05 1.48 -9.71
CA SER A 58 7.31 1.76 -9.01
C SER A 58 8.12 0.49 -8.68
N LEU A 59 7.44 -0.62 -8.35
CA LEU A 59 8.10 -1.92 -8.15
C LEU A 59 8.70 -2.45 -9.45
N VAL A 60 8.02 -2.25 -10.59
CA VAL A 60 8.56 -2.60 -11.90
C VAL A 60 9.85 -1.81 -12.18
N GLU A 61 9.78 -0.48 -12.09
CA GLU A 61 10.93 0.40 -12.32
C GLU A 61 12.11 0.12 -11.38
N GLN A 62 11.83 -0.18 -10.10
CA GLN A 62 12.86 -0.43 -9.10
C GLN A 62 13.61 -1.76 -9.34
N PHE A 63 12.91 -2.78 -9.83
CA PHE A 63 13.46 -4.12 -9.97
C PHE A 63 13.95 -4.43 -11.38
N GLU A 64 13.57 -3.64 -12.38
CA GLU A 64 14.00 -3.82 -13.77
C GLU A 64 15.50 -3.46 -13.98
N PRO A 65 16.24 -4.26 -14.78
CA PRO A 65 15.94 -5.62 -15.17
C PRO A 65 16.25 -6.60 -14.02
N ILE A 66 15.47 -7.67 -13.92
CA ILE A 66 15.87 -8.85 -13.15
C ILE A 66 16.58 -9.80 -14.10
N GLY A 67 17.91 -9.90 -13.95
CA GLY A 67 18.70 -10.86 -14.72
C GLY A 67 18.34 -12.31 -14.38
N MET A 68 18.51 -13.24 -15.33
CA MET A 68 18.10 -14.64 -15.19
C MET A 68 18.69 -15.38 -13.96
N ILE A 69 19.77 -14.87 -13.37
CA ILE A 69 20.49 -15.51 -12.26
C ILE A 69 20.14 -14.85 -10.90
N ASP A 70 19.43 -13.72 -10.89
CA ASP A 70 19.14 -12.96 -9.66
C ASP A 70 17.88 -13.47 -8.93
N LEU A 71 17.99 -14.71 -8.45
CA LEU A 71 16.90 -15.43 -7.79
C LEU A 71 16.41 -14.74 -6.51
N GLN A 72 17.30 -14.04 -5.77
CA GLN A 72 16.91 -13.34 -4.56
C GLN A 72 16.09 -12.08 -4.89
N LYS A 73 16.54 -11.28 -5.86
CA LYS A 73 15.79 -10.11 -6.35
C LYS A 73 14.43 -10.52 -6.90
N LEU A 74 14.36 -11.63 -7.65
CA LEU A 74 13.11 -12.18 -8.17
C LEU A 74 12.13 -12.58 -7.06
N LYS A 75 12.59 -13.27 -6.03
CA LYS A 75 11.73 -13.67 -4.90
C LYS A 75 11.14 -12.48 -4.15
N ILE A 76 11.95 -11.44 -3.96
CA ILE A 76 11.50 -10.20 -3.31
C ILE A 76 10.47 -9.50 -4.19
N PHE A 77 10.76 -9.35 -5.48
CA PHE A 77 9.85 -8.74 -6.45
C PHE A 77 8.49 -9.44 -6.48
N ILE A 78 8.46 -10.77 -6.67
CA ILE A 78 7.21 -11.56 -6.73
C ILE A 78 6.34 -11.28 -5.51
N LYS A 79 6.94 -11.30 -4.31
CA LYS A 79 6.20 -11.12 -3.06
C LYS A 79 5.61 -9.72 -2.93
N LEU A 80 6.38 -8.69 -3.28
CA LEU A 80 5.92 -7.30 -3.24
C LEU A 80 4.86 -7.03 -4.30
N PHE A 81 5.06 -7.55 -5.51
CA PHE A 81 4.15 -7.40 -6.64
C PHE A 81 2.80 -8.08 -6.35
N GLN A 82 2.81 -9.32 -5.87
CA GLN A 82 1.59 -10.05 -5.50
C GLN A 82 0.78 -9.30 -4.44
N ASN A 83 1.44 -8.80 -3.38
CA ASN A 83 0.76 -8.06 -2.32
C ASN A 83 0.03 -6.81 -2.83
N GLU A 84 0.57 -6.11 -3.83
CA GLU A 84 -0.09 -4.93 -4.42
C GLU A 84 -1.11 -5.30 -5.50
N ALA A 85 -0.86 -6.34 -6.29
CA ALA A 85 -1.78 -6.85 -7.29
C ALA A 85 -3.07 -7.42 -6.65
N ASP A 86 -2.95 -8.18 -5.56
CA ASP A 86 -4.08 -8.78 -4.84
C ASP A 86 -5.06 -7.70 -4.36
N LYS A 87 -4.56 -6.56 -3.89
CA LYS A 87 -5.40 -5.41 -3.48
C LYS A 87 -6.23 -4.85 -4.64
N LEU A 88 -5.73 -4.93 -5.86
CA LEU A 88 -6.40 -4.45 -7.07
C LEU A 88 -7.28 -5.51 -7.74
N MET A 89 -7.13 -6.79 -7.37
CA MET A 89 -7.93 -7.90 -7.90
C MET A 89 -9.14 -8.24 -7.02
N CYS A 90 -9.25 -7.67 -5.82
CA CYS A 90 -10.44 -7.76 -4.98
C CYS A 90 -11.68 -7.16 -5.66
N ASP A 91 -12.86 -7.74 -5.41
CA ASP A 91 -14.13 -7.36 -6.03
C ASP A 91 -14.61 -5.95 -5.58
N PRO A 92 -14.92 -5.02 -6.51
CA PRO A 92 -14.78 -5.13 -7.97
C PRO A 92 -13.33 -4.97 -8.42
N ALA A 93 -12.87 -5.89 -9.28
CA ALA A 93 -11.49 -5.89 -9.76
C ALA A 93 -11.16 -4.58 -10.49
N LEU A 94 -10.06 -3.96 -10.07
CA LEU A 94 -9.58 -2.64 -10.50
C LEU A 94 -8.41 -2.74 -11.46
N ILE A 95 -7.81 -3.93 -11.57
CA ILE A 95 -6.87 -4.30 -12.62
C ILE A 95 -7.32 -5.60 -13.28
N ALA A 96 -7.31 -5.64 -14.61
CA ALA A 96 -7.49 -6.89 -15.34
C ALA A 96 -6.25 -7.77 -15.17
N ASN A 97 -6.43 -9.09 -15.02
CA ASN A 97 -5.34 -10.05 -14.94
C ASN A 97 -4.33 -9.89 -16.09
N SER A 98 -4.81 -9.62 -17.31
CA SER A 98 -3.96 -9.38 -18.48
C SER A 98 -3.04 -8.17 -18.31
N ASN A 99 -3.49 -7.10 -17.65
CA ASN A 99 -2.69 -5.90 -17.41
C ASN A 99 -1.65 -6.14 -16.30
N ALA A 100 -2.01 -6.88 -15.25
CA ALA A 100 -1.06 -7.27 -14.19
C ALA A 100 0.06 -8.17 -14.75
N VAL A 101 -0.29 -9.13 -15.62
CA VAL A 101 0.70 -10.01 -16.27
C VAL A 101 1.66 -9.23 -17.15
N LYS A 102 1.17 -8.26 -17.94
CA LYS A 102 2.04 -7.40 -18.76
C LYS A 102 3.04 -6.62 -17.90
N LEU A 103 2.57 -6.00 -16.81
CA LEU A 103 3.43 -5.28 -15.86
C LEU A 103 4.47 -6.19 -15.18
N TYR A 104 4.12 -7.45 -14.93
CA TYR A 104 5.07 -8.40 -14.36
C TYR A 104 6.17 -8.78 -15.37
N GLN A 105 5.81 -8.90 -16.66
CA GLN A 105 6.72 -9.33 -17.71
C GLN A 105 7.78 -8.29 -18.06
N THR A 106 7.48 -6.99 -17.97
CA THR A 106 8.44 -5.91 -18.27
C THR A 106 9.70 -5.97 -17.39
N VAL A 107 9.60 -6.51 -16.17
CA VAL A 107 10.75 -6.68 -15.26
C VAL A 107 11.69 -7.82 -15.70
N LEU A 108 11.16 -8.80 -16.42
CA LEU A 108 11.89 -10.00 -16.87
C LEU A 108 12.45 -9.83 -18.30
N ASP A 109 11.75 -9.08 -19.14
CA ASP A 109 12.14 -8.76 -20.50
C ASP A 109 11.69 -7.32 -20.83
N PRO A 110 12.59 -6.32 -20.66
CA PRO A 110 12.32 -4.91 -20.95
C PRO A 110 11.90 -4.59 -22.39
N ALA A 111 12.06 -5.55 -23.33
CA ALA A 111 11.80 -5.35 -24.74
C ALA A 111 10.35 -5.67 -25.16
N LEU A 112 9.47 -6.02 -24.21
CA LEU A 112 8.05 -6.37 -24.41
C LEU A 112 7.08 -5.17 -24.34
#